data_AF-A0AAV0QS21-F1
#
_entry.id   AF-A0AAV0QS21-F1
#
_cell.length_a   1.000
_cell.length_b   1.000
_cell.length_c   1.000
_cell.angle_alpha   90.00
_cell.angle_beta   90.00
_cell.angle_gamma   90.00
#
_symmetry.space_group_name_H-M   'P 1'
#
loop_
_entity.id
_entity.type
_entity.pdbx_description
1 polymer ?
#
loop_
_entity_poly.entity_id
_entity_poly.type
_entity_poly.pdbx_seq_one_letter_code
_entity_poly.pdbx_strand_id
1 'polypeptide(L)'
;MGEEREDPQKLKRIAAAAYDYENDPRWADYWSNILIPPHMASRADVVQHFKRKFYQRYIDPDLVVEAMSSTGASQSTKSATAAASSSPSGSSNQQPRQRNTGSTTTNSGASPAAGQNLTSVRWDRQTIQFSINAWRLIVVVQVFVVAMLAIFPLVPRSLSNRAYRLSFMGTACSSLYSLYMLYGRPRAWNLQALQVYLQSIIATKDFIYFIYCLTFVTSNLCLMFALIPILCRALLNVAKFLRRNFNSSSLYRRYLEDPCVWVESNTTTLSILSSHAEIGIGFLLVLSLFSWQRNIIQTFMYWQLLKLMYHAPVTAGYHQSVWTKIGRSVNPLVSRYCPFLNAPISAVQKWWLR
;
A
#
# COMPACT_ATOMS: atom_id res chain seq x y z
N MET A 1 36.61 -33.61 46.62
CA MET A 1 35.40 -34.25 46.04
C MET A 1 34.29 -33.22 46.11
N GLY A 2 34.07 -32.47 45.03
CA GLY A 2 32.95 -31.56 44.89
C GLY A 2 32.21 -32.02 43.65
N GLU A 3 31.08 -32.70 43.83
CA GLU A 3 30.18 -33.05 42.74
C GLU A 3 29.64 -31.76 42.12
N GLU A 4 30.14 -31.40 40.95
CA GLU A 4 29.43 -30.48 40.05
C GLU A 4 28.10 -31.15 39.73
N ARG A 5 27.03 -30.72 40.41
CA ARG A 5 25.66 -31.09 40.03
C ARG A 5 25.44 -30.60 38.61
N GLU A 6 25.60 -31.50 37.65
CA GLU A 6 25.30 -31.24 36.24
C GLU A 6 23.87 -30.70 36.14
N ASP A 7 23.71 -29.53 35.52
CA ASP A 7 22.40 -28.91 35.34
C ASP A 7 21.44 -29.94 34.74
N PRO A 8 20.29 -30.25 35.37
CA PRO A 8 19.41 -31.33 34.92
C PRO A 8 18.91 -31.13 33.48
N GLN A 9 18.92 -29.89 32.99
CA GLN A 9 18.60 -29.57 31.60
C GLN A 9 19.73 -29.90 30.61
N LYS A 10 21.00 -29.86 31.01
CA LYS A 10 22.13 -30.26 30.14
C LYS A 10 22.08 -31.76 29.86
N LEU A 11 21.82 -32.57 30.90
CA LEU A 11 21.63 -34.00 30.78
C LEU A 11 20.47 -34.36 29.83
N LYS A 12 19.32 -33.67 29.98
CA LYS A 12 18.17 -33.86 29.08
C LYS A 12 18.45 -33.47 27.63
N ARG A 13 19.28 -32.43 27.38
CA ARG A 13 19.71 -32.04 26.02
C ARG A 13 20.65 -33.07 25.40
N ILE A 14 21.54 -33.67 26.19
CA ILE A 14 22.44 -34.74 25.74
C ILE A 14 21.63 -36.00 25.42
N ALA A 15 20.67 -36.37 26.27
CA ALA A 15 19.75 -37.48 26.03
C ALA A 15 18.89 -37.27 24.77
N ALA A 16 18.41 -36.05 24.53
CA ALA A 16 17.73 -35.71 23.28
C ALA A 16 18.66 -35.83 22.07
N ALA A 17 19.91 -35.38 22.14
CA ALA A 17 20.86 -35.50 21.03
C ALA A 17 21.25 -36.95 20.70
N ALA A 18 21.25 -37.84 21.70
CA ALA A 18 21.57 -39.26 21.56
C ALA A 18 20.37 -40.14 21.16
N TYR A 19 19.16 -39.58 21.07
CA TYR A 19 17.97 -40.33 20.69
C TYR A 19 18.00 -40.73 19.21
N ASP A 20 17.58 -41.96 18.92
CA ASP A 20 17.52 -42.48 17.56
C ASP A 20 16.23 -42.04 16.85
N TYR A 21 16.30 -40.87 16.22
CA TYR A 21 15.18 -40.29 15.48
C TYR A 21 14.92 -40.96 14.13
N GLU A 22 15.89 -41.68 13.55
CA GLU A 22 15.74 -42.25 12.20
C GLU A 22 14.89 -43.53 12.22
N ASN A 23 14.86 -44.22 13.35
CA ASN A 23 14.09 -45.44 13.54
C ASN A 23 12.68 -45.20 14.12
N ASP A 24 12.32 -43.95 14.47
CA ASP A 24 10.98 -43.60 14.97
C ASP A 24 10.05 -43.16 13.81
N PRO A 25 8.99 -43.93 13.48
CA PRO A 25 8.05 -43.57 12.41
C PRO A 25 7.32 -42.24 12.68
N ARG A 26 7.22 -41.81 13.95
CA ARG A 26 6.58 -40.53 14.33
C ARG A 26 7.44 -39.33 13.96
N TRP A 27 8.77 -39.50 13.87
CA TRP A 27 9.66 -38.43 13.43
C TRP A 27 9.46 -38.10 11.96
N ALA A 28 9.30 -39.10 11.09
CA ALA A 28 9.07 -38.90 9.66
C ALA A 28 7.74 -38.17 9.38
N ASP A 29 6.68 -38.53 10.09
CA ASP A 29 5.38 -37.85 10.00
C ASP A 29 5.43 -36.43 10.61
N TYR A 30 6.13 -36.26 11.73
CA TYR A 30 6.33 -34.92 12.30
C TYR A 30 7.14 -34.00 11.37
N TRP A 31 8.22 -34.50 10.77
CA TRP A 31 9.10 -33.73 9.90
C TRP A 31 8.42 -33.30 8.60
N SER A 32 7.59 -34.16 7.99
CA SER A 32 6.85 -33.84 6.76
C SER A 32 5.77 -32.76 6.98
N ASN A 33 5.21 -32.68 8.18
CA ASN A 33 4.18 -31.71 8.56
C ASN A 33 4.74 -30.32 8.91
N ILE A 34 6.06 -30.18 9.09
CA ILE A 34 6.68 -28.87 9.38
C ILE A 34 6.96 -28.13 8.06
N LEU A 35 6.28 -27.01 7.83
CA LEU A 35 6.56 -26.13 6.69
C LEU A 35 7.84 -25.33 6.92
N ILE A 36 8.99 -25.91 6.54
CA ILE A 36 10.28 -25.22 6.51
C ILE A 36 10.56 -24.78 5.07
N PRO A 37 10.91 -23.50 4.82
CA PRO A 37 11.38 -23.07 3.50
C PRO A 37 12.56 -23.93 3.02
N PRO A 38 12.61 -24.35 1.74
CA PRO A 38 13.61 -25.33 1.26
C PRO A 38 15.08 -24.94 1.52
N HIS A 39 15.36 -23.64 1.58
CA HIS A 39 16.70 -23.09 1.84
C HIS A 39 17.12 -23.13 3.33
N MET A 40 16.19 -23.43 4.26
CA MET A 40 16.47 -23.54 5.70
C MET A 40 16.42 -25.00 6.20
N ALA A 41 15.77 -25.90 5.45
CA ALA A 41 15.60 -27.31 5.84
C ALA A 41 16.92 -28.11 5.83
N SER A 42 17.92 -27.68 5.04
CA SER A 42 19.24 -28.32 4.95
C SER A 42 20.21 -27.89 6.06
N ARG A 43 19.87 -26.90 6.89
CA ARG A 43 20.74 -26.43 7.97
C ARG A 43 20.68 -27.36 9.17
N ALA A 44 21.84 -27.87 9.61
CA ALA A 44 21.96 -28.76 10.76
C ALA A 44 21.36 -28.16 12.04
N ASP A 45 21.53 -26.85 12.27
CA ASP A 45 20.99 -26.14 13.45
C ASP A 45 19.45 -26.20 13.49
N VAL A 46 18.82 -26.11 12.32
CA VAL A 46 17.35 -26.12 12.19
C VAL A 46 16.81 -27.51 12.44
N VAL A 47 17.44 -28.52 11.86
CA VAL A 47 17.12 -29.94 12.09
C VAL A 47 17.26 -30.28 13.58
N GLN A 48 18.35 -29.86 14.23
CA GLN A 48 18.57 -30.12 15.66
C GLN A 48 17.54 -29.42 16.55
N HIS A 49 17.13 -28.19 16.23
CA HIS A 49 16.08 -27.49 16.97
C HIS A 49 14.74 -28.23 16.91
N PHE A 50 14.36 -28.72 15.73
CA PHE A 50 13.13 -29.49 15.57
C PHE A 50 13.22 -30.90 16.17
N LYS A 51 14.39 -31.55 16.15
CA LYS A 51 14.62 -32.81 16.89
C LYS A 51 14.42 -32.61 18.41
N ARG A 52 14.89 -31.49 18.97
CA ARG A 52 14.67 -31.14 20.38
C ARG A 52 13.20 -30.83 20.68
N LYS A 53 12.49 -30.14 19.77
CA LYS A 53 11.04 -29.91 19.90
C LYS A 53 10.21 -31.18 19.80
N PHE A 54 10.61 -32.12 18.94
CA PHE A 54 9.99 -33.44 18.86
C PHE A 54 10.20 -34.21 20.17
N TYR A 55 11.44 -34.24 20.68
CA TYR A 55 11.76 -34.91 21.95
C TYR A 55 10.98 -34.30 23.13
N GLN A 56 10.85 -32.97 23.16
CA GLN A 56 10.01 -32.28 24.14
C GLN A 56 8.54 -32.69 24.04
N ARG A 57 8.02 -32.86 22.82
CA ARG A 57 6.59 -33.13 22.60
C ARG A 57 6.20 -34.58 22.88
N TYR A 58 7.09 -35.54 22.62
CA TYR A 58 6.74 -36.97 22.62
C TYR A 58 7.45 -37.81 23.70
N ILE A 59 8.54 -37.31 24.30
CA ILE A 59 9.37 -38.12 25.22
C ILE A 59 9.53 -37.42 26.58
N ASP A 60 10.02 -36.19 26.63
CA ASP A 60 10.25 -35.46 27.88
C ASP A 60 9.69 -34.03 27.84
N PRO A 61 8.47 -33.79 28.35
CA PRO A 61 7.82 -32.48 28.32
C PRO A 61 8.52 -31.42 29.18
N ASP A 62 9.40 -31.82 30.10
CA ASP A 62 10.16 -30.92 30.97
C ASP A 62 11.44 -30.38 30.30
N LEU A 63 11.77 -30.83 29.08
CA LEU A 63 12.88 -30.29 28.30
C LEU A 63 12.54 -28.88 27.78
N VAL A 64 13.16 -27.85 28.35
CA VAL A 64 13.02 -26.46 27.87
C VAL A 64 13.85 -26.26 26.59
N VAL A 65 13.18 -26.13 25.45
CA VAL A 65 13.79 -25.83 24.15
C VAL A 65 13.81 -24.32 23.91
N GLU A 66 15.01 -23.75 23.84
CA GLU A 66 15.23 -22.33 23.61
C GLU A 66 14.79 -21.91 22.19
N ALA A 67 14.11 -20.76 22.08
CA ALA A 67 13.66 -20.23 20.80
C ALA A 67 14.89 -19.83 19.95
N MET A 68 14.91 -20.26 18.69
CA MET A 68 16.01 -19.94 17.78
C MET A 68 16.11 -18.42 17.62
N SER A 69 17.20 -17.82 18.09
CA SER A 69 17.44 -16.38 17.93
C SER A 69 17.53 -16.07 16.43
N SER A 70 16.50 -15.39 15.91
CA SER A 70 16.52 -14.86 14.55
C SER A 70 17.64 -13.84 14.45
N THR A 71 18.78 -14.25 13.90
CA THR A 71 19.91 -13.36 13.67
C THR A 71 19.50 -12.36 12.59
N GLY A 72 19.21 -11.12 13.00
CA GLY A 72 18.92 -10.03 12.09
C GLY A 72 18.28 -8.82 12.76
N ALA A 73 19.08 -8.03 13.50
CA ALA A 73 19.09 -6.55 13.47
C ALA A 73 19.82 -5.94 14.68
N SER A 74 20.89 -5.22 14.37
CA SER A 74 21.39 -4.03 15.09
C SER A 74 22.01 -4.20 16.47
N GLN A 75 23.35 -4.19 16.46
CA GLN A 75 24.21 -3.59 17.47
C GLN A 75 23.55 -2.40 18.18
N SER A 76 23.49 -2.44 19.50
CA SER A 76 23.50 -1.24 20.33
C SER A 76 24.40 -1.48 21.53
N THR A 77 25.40 -0.62 21.56
CA THR A 77 26.55 -0.56 22.45
C THR A 77 26.18 -0.21 23.88
N LYS A 78 26.74 -0.98 24.82
CA LYS A 78 27.29 -0.60 26.13
C LYS A 78 26.59 0.50 26.95
N SER A 79 26.20 0.14 28.18
CA SER A 79 26.79 0.72 29.40
C SER A 79 26.55 -0.22 30.60
N ALA A 80 27.61 -0.46 31.37
CA ALA A 80 27.67 -1.31 32.54
C ALA A 80 28.06 -0.47 33.75
N THR A 81 27.41 -0.68 34.91
CA THR A 81 27.87 -0.45 36.30
C THR A 81 26.70 -0.85 37.21
N ALA A 82 26.74 -1.97 37.96
CA ALA A 82 27.49 -2.29 39.18
C ALA A 82 26.86 -1.72 40.48
N ALA A 83 26.68 -2.63 41.46
CA ALA A 83 26.43 -2.45 42.91
C ALA A 83 25.08 -1.84 43.34
N ALA A 84 24.54 -2.00 44.55
CA ALA A 84 24.47 -3.03 45.60
C ALA A 84 23.66 -2.38 46.75
N SER A 85 22.98 -3.20 47.54
CA SER A 85 22.62 -3.00 48.97
C SER A 85 21.45 -2.07 49.43
N SER A 86 20.77 -2.63 50.44
CA SER A 86 20.07 -2.02 51.61
C SER A 86 18.64 -1.45 51.50
N SER A 87 17.71 -2.18 52.12
CA SER A 87 16.55 -1.66 52.91
C SER A 87 17.06 -0.94 54.20
N PRO A 88 16.26 -0.21 55.04
CA PRO A 88 14.80 -0.31 55.24
C PRO A 88 14.04 0.99 55.63
N SER A 89 12.73 0.80 55.93
CA SER A 89 11.87 1.49 56.91
C SER A 89 11.07 2.76 56.51
N GLY A 90 9.78 2.79 56.91
CA GLY A 90 9.00 4.03 57.02
C GLY A 90 7.49 3.96 56.71
N SER A 91 6.72 3.32 57.60
CA SER A 91 5.27 3.49 57.91
C SER A 91 4.39 4.48 57.13
N SER A 92 3.18 4.04 56.72
CA SER A 92 1.90 4.61 57.23
C SER A 92 0.66 3.84 56.70
N ASN A 93 -0.28 3.65 57.64
CA ASN A 93 -1.55 2.95 57.53
C ASN A 93 -2.53 3.62 56.56
N GLN A 94 -3.36 2.81 55.89
CA GLN A 94 -4.83 2.93 56.01
C GLN A 94 -5.53 1.70 55.39
N GLN A 95 -6.24 0.97 56.26
CA GLN A 95 -7.23 -0.05 55.96
C GLN A 95 -8.61 0.63 55.95
N PRO A 96 -9.64 0.08 55.28
CA PRO A 96 -10.56 -0.73 56.09
C PRO A 96 -11.10 -2.01 55.41
N ARG A 97 -11.22 -2.99 56.30
CA ARG A 97 -11.87 -4.31 56.33
C ARG A 97 -13.32 -4.41 55.82
N GLN A 98 -13.64 -5.50 55.10
CA GLN A 98 -14.92 -6.24 55.10
C GLN A 98 -14.63 -7.74 54.83
N ARG A 99 -14.54 -8.61 55.84
CA ARG A 99 -15.56 -9.46 56.51
C ARG A 99 -16.05 -10.66 55.67
N ASN A 100 -15.50 -11.83 56.01
CA ASN A 100 -15.93 -13.18 55.62
C ASN A 100 -17.35 -13.51 56.10
N THR A 101 -18.08 -14.27 55.28
CA THR A 101 -19.11 -15.24 55.71
C THR A 101 -18.98 -16.47 54.80
N GLY A 102 -18.76 -17.64 55.38
CA GLY A 102 -18.69 -18.92 54.65
C GLY A 102 -20.06 -19.59 54.51
N SER A 103 -20.18 -20.46 53.51
CA SER A 103 -21.15 -21.55 53.51
C SER A 103 -20.68 -22.70 52.61
N THR A 104 -21.10 -23.90 53.00
CA THR A 104 -20.53 -25.22 52.71
C THR A 104 -21.21 -25.89 51.50
N THR A 105 -20.44 -26.67 50.74
CA THR A 105 -20.80 -27.91 49.98
C THR A 105 -22.08 -27.95 49.13
N THR A 106 -21.92 -28.17 47.82
CA THR A 106 -22.63 -29.23 47.06
C THR A 106 -21.96 -29.53 45.71
N ASN A 107 -21.82 -30.83 45.43
CA ASN A 107 -21.31 -31.40 44.18
C ASN A 107 -22.14 -31.00 42.96
N SER A 108 -21.47 -30.77 41.82
CA SER A 108 -22.01 -30.99 40.47
C SER A 108 -20.83 -31.19 39.50
N GLY A 109 -20.73 -32.39 38.93
CA GLY A 109 -19.71 -32.72 37.95
C GLY A 109 -19.90 -31.92 36.66
N ALA A 110 -18.80 -31.41 36.11
CA ALA A 110 -18.76 -30.79 34.79
C ALA A 110 -17.51 -31.27 34.04
N SER A 111 -17.76 -31.89 32.87
CA SER A 111 -16.78 -32.34 31.89
C SER A 111 -15.82 -31.23 31.45
N PRO A 112 -14.53 -31.52 31.15
CA PRO A 112 -13.65 -30.54 30.53
C PRO A 112 -13.88 -30.57 29.02
N ALA A 113 -14.73 -29.69 28.52
CA ALA A 113 -14.86 -29.42 27.09
C ALA A 113 -14.38 -28.00 26.77
N ALA A 114 -13.67 -27.91 25.66
CA ALA A 114 -13.17 -26.70 25.01
C ALA A 114 -11.95 -26.04 25.68
N GLY A 115 -10.78 -26.52 25.25
CA GLY A 115 -9.55 -25.75 25.26
C GLY A 115 -9.80 -24.37 24.66
N GLN A 116 -9.33 -23.36 25.39
CA GLN A 116 -9.25 -21.99 24.93
C GLN A 116 -8.38 -21.97 23.67
N ASN A 117 -9.02 -21.86 22.50
CA ASN A 117 -8.34 -21.50 21.28
C ASN A 117 -7.72 -20.11 21.50
N LEU A 118 -6.42 -20.10 21.82
CA LEU A 118 -5.56 -18.95 21.56
C LEU A 118 -5.73 -18.63 20.08
N THR A 119 -6.50 -17.59 19.80
CA THR A 119 -6.73 -17.03 18.48
C THR A 119 -5.39 -16.56 17.94
N SER A 120 -4.64 -17.48 17.31
CA SER A 120 -3.62 -17.08 16.37
C SER A 120 -4.32 -16.15 15.40
N VAL A 121 -3.92 -14.89 15.40
CA VAL A 121 -4.50 -13.85 14.54
C VAL A 121 -4.07 -14.18 13.11
N ARG A 122 -4.72 -15.20 12.53
CA ARG A 122 -4.75 -15.48 11.11
C ARG A 122 -5.65 -14.40 10.55
N TRP A 123 -5.10 -13.18 10.45
CA TRP A 123 -5.74 -12.11 9.70
C TRP A 123 -6.10 -12.70 8.35
N ASP A 124 -7.40 -12.89 8.16
CA ASP A 124 -7.90 -13.56 6.99
C ASP A 124 -7.43 -12.74 5.79
N ARG A 125 -6.86 -13.42 4.79
CA ARG A 125 -6.39 -12.78 3.57
C ARG A 125 -7.51 -11.93 2.96
N GLN A 126 -8.76 -12.33 3.18
CA GLN A 126 -9.96 -11.57 2.83
C GLN A 126 -10.11 -10.27 3.64
N THR A 127 -9.90 -10.28 4.96
CA THR A 127 -9.90 -9.07 5.79
C THR A 127 -8.78 -8.12 5.42
N ILE A 128 -7.59 -8.64 5.07
CA ILE A 128 -6.48 -7.82 4.57
C ILE A 128 -6.85 -7.18 3.23
N GLN A 129 -7.35 -7.95 2.26
CA GLN A 129 -7.80 -7.41 0.97
C GLN A 129 -8.95 -6.41 1.13
N PHE A 130 -9.88 -6.66 2.05
CA PHE A 130 -10.96 -5.75 2.38
C PHE A 130 -10.43 -4.46 3.01
N SER A 131 -9.50 -4.54 3.97
CA SER A 131 -8.88 -3.37 4.61
C SER A 131 -8.09 -2.52 3.61
N ILE A 132 -7.40 -3.15 2.66
CA ILE A 132 -6.66 -2.47 1.60
C ILE A 132 -7.62 -1.78 0.63
N ASN A 133 -8.69 -2.46 0.23
CA ASN A 133 -9.70 -1.90 -0.66
C ASN A 133 -10.51 -0.79 0.02
N ALA A 134 -10.83 -0.94 1.30
CA ALA A 134 -11.47 0.06 2.12
C ALA A 134 -10.56 1.28 2.32
N TRP A 135 -9.27 1.08 2.60
CA TRP A 135 -8.32 2.19 2.71
C TRP A 135 -8.14 2.92 1.37
N ARG A 136 -8.00 2.21 0.25
CA ARG A 136 -7.96 2.82 -1.08
C ARG A 136 -9.23 3.59 -1.38
N LEU A 137 -10.40 3.06 -1.02
CA LEU A 137 -11.65 3.79 -1.14
C LEU A 137 -11.64 5.05 -0.29
N ILE A 138 -11.29 4.97 1.00
CA ILE A 138 -11.30 6.11 1.92
C ILE A 138 -10.42 7.23 1.36
N VAL A 139 -9.23 6.89 0.86
CA VAL A 139 -8.34 7.86 0.20
C VAL A 139 -8.98 8.41 -1.07
N VAL A 140 -9.61 7.59 -1.90
CA VAL A 140 -10.27 8.05 -3.14
C VAL A 140 -11.50 8.93 -2.87
N VAL A 141 -12.31 8.60 -1.87
CA VAL A 141 -13.47 9.39 -1.43
C VAL A 141 -13.02 10.69 -0.80
N GLN A 142 -11.98 10.66 0.05
CA GLN A 142 -11.36 11.87 0.59
C GLN A 142 -10.87 12.76 -0.54
N VAL A 143 -10.15 12.21 -1.52
CA VAL A 143 -9.68 12.96 -2.69
C VAL A 143 -10.86 13.55 -3.47
N PHE A 144 -11.95 12.80 -3.67
CA PHE A 144 -13.14 13.29 -4.35
C PHE A 144 -13.78 14.47 -3.62
N VAL A 145 -13.97 14.36 -2.30
CA VAL A 145 -14.55 15.41 -1.46
C VAL A 145 -13.64 16.63 -1.41
N VAL A 146 -12.34 16.45 -1.23
CA VAL A 146 -11.36 17.53 -1.16
C VAL A 146 -11.17 18.20 -2.52
N ALA A 147 -11.25 17.46 -3.63
CA ALA A 147 -11.23 18.00 -4.98
C ALA A 147 -12.50 18.83 -5.29
N MET A 148 -13.67 18.33 -4.91
CA MET A 148 -14.93 19.08 -4.98
C MET A 148 -14.86 20.38 -4.18
N LEU A 149 -14.33 20.31 -2.96
CA LEU A 149 -14.15 21.47 -2.09
C LEU A 149 -13.16 22.48 -2.67
N ALA A 150 -12.10 22.01 -3.35
CA ALA A 150 -11.13 22.88 -4.01
C ALA A 150 -11.71 23.60 -5.23
N ILE A 151 -12.60 22.96 -5.99
CA ILE A 151 -13.25 23.52 -7.20
C ILE A 151 -14.35 24.54 -6.82
N PHE A 152 -14.95 24.41 -5.64
CA PHE A 152 -16.04 25.29 -5.22
C PHE A 152 -15.53 26.71 -4.90
N PRO A 153 -16.03 27.77 -5.58
CA PRO A 153 -15.48 29.12 -5.48
C PRO A 153 -15.71 29.82 -4.14
N LEU A 154 -16.48 29.21 -3.23
CA LEU A 154 -16.82 29.74 -1.90
C LEU A 154 -15.76 29.42 -0.83
N VAL A 155 -14.70 28.67 -1.15
CA VAL A 155 -13.65 28.26 -0.21
C VAL A 155 -12.47 29.24 -0.24
N PRO A 156 -11.93 29.67 0.91
CA PRO A 156 -10.79 30.58 0.95
C PRO A 156 -9.57 30.00 0.22
N ARG A 157 -8.87 30.85 -0.54
CA ARG A 157 -7.76 30.46 -1.45
C ARG A 157 -6.65 29.65 -0.75
N SER A 158 -6.39 29.89 0.53
CA SER A 158 -5.39 29.15 1.31
C SER A 158 -5.80 27.70 1.58
N LEU A 159 -7.08 27.45 1.88
CA LEU A 159 -7.63 26.10 2.07
C LEU A 159 -7.74 25.37 0.75
N SER A 160 -8.17 26.04 -0.32
CA SER A 160 -8.25 25.44 -1.66
C SER A 160 -6.86 25.01 -2.16
N ASN A 161 -5.80 25.81 -1.94
CA ASN A 161 -4.43 25.43 -2.30
C ASN A 161 -3.89 24.24 -1.47
N ARG A 162 -4.25 24.14 -0.19
CA ARG A 162 -3.89 22.98 0.65
C ARG A 162 -4.67 21.74 0.23
N ALA A 163 -5.96 21.88 -0.01
CA ALA A 163 -6.84 20.84 -0.53
C ALA A 163 -6.36 20.31 -1.88
N TYR A 164 -5.98 21.20 -2.80
CA TYR A 164 -5.33 20.87 -4.08
C TYR A 164 -4.14 19.92 -3.85
N ARG A 165 -3.15 20.35 -3.06
CA ARG A 165 -1.93 19.56 -2.82
C ARG A 165 -2.23 18.22 -2.16
N LEU A 166 -3.16 18.20 -1.20
CA LEU A 166 -3.59 16.98 -0.53
C LEU A 166 -4.28 16.02 -1.50
N SER A 167 -5.13 16.50 -2.41
CA SER A 167 -5.78 15.68 -3.43
C SER A 167 -4.77 15.04 -4.38
N PHE A 168 -3.80 15.81 -4.86
CA PHE A 168 -2.74 15.27 -5.72
C PHE A 168 -1.82 14.30 -4.97
N MET A 169 -1.41 14.63 -3.75
CA MET A 169 -0.54 13.77 -2.94
C MET A 169 -1.24 12.47 -2.53
N GLY A 170 -2.52 12.53 -2.13
CA GLY A 170 -3.33 11.36 -1.85
C GLY A 170 -3.52 10.46 -3.08
N THR A 171 -3.73 11.06 -4.25
CA THR A 171 -3.82 10.32 -5.52
C THR A 171 -2.48 9.70 -5.90
N ALA A 172 -1.37 10.40 -5.70
CA ALA A 172 -0.01 9.89 -5.95
C ALA A 172 0.31 8.70 -5.03
N CYS A 173 0.05 8.80 -3.73
CA CYS A 173 0.24 7.70 -2.80
C CYS A 173 -0.65 6.50 -3.14
N SER A 174 -1.92 6.74 -3.49
CA SER A 174 -2.85 5.67 -3.88
C SER A 174 -2.41 4.97 -5.15
N SER A 175 -2.02 5.71 -6.20
CA SER A 175 -1.53 5.13 -7.45
C SER A 175 -0.19 4.40 -7.27
N LEU A 176 0.73 4.94 -6.46
CA LEU A 176 1.99 4.28 -6.13
C LEU A 176 1.76 2.97 -5.37
N TYR A 177 0.84 2.97 -4.40
CA TYR A 177 0.45 1.77 -3.67
C TYR A 177 -0.19 0.72 -4.60
N SER A 178 -1.06 1.17 -5.50
CA SER A 178 -1.69 0.33 -6.53
C SER A 178 -0.63 -0.38 -7.38
N LEU A 179 0.36 0.40 -7.81
CA LEU A 179 1.46 -0.06 -8.63
C LEU A 179 2.36 -1.05 -7.90
N TYR A 180 2.68 -0.75 -6.64
CA TYR A 180 3.47 -1.62 -5.77
C TYR A 180 2.80 -2.98 -5.54
N MET A 181 1.48 -2.99 -5.36
CA MET A 181 0.72 -4.24 -5.16
C MET A 181 0.62 -5.08 -6.45
N LEU A 182 0.55 -4.45 -7.63
CA LEU A 182 0.40 -5.16 -8.91
C LEU A 182 1.73 -5.66 -9.47
N TYR A 183 2.80 -4.87 -9.37
CA TYR A 183 4.09 -5.15 -10.00
C TYR A 183 5.19 -5.56 -9.03
N GLY A 184 4.96 -5.45 -7.72
CA GLY A 184 5.89 -5.90 -6.68
C GLY A 184 7.14 -5.02 -6.56
N ARG A 185 8.21 -5.58 -5.97
CA ARG A 185 9.52 -4.89 -5.86
C ARG A 185 10.36 -5.10 -7.12
N PRO A 186 11.18 -4.11 -7.53
CA PRO A 186 12.10 -4.29 -8.64
C PRO A 186 13.06 -5.46 -8.36
N ARG A 187 13.31 -6.29 -9.38
CA ARG A 187 14.10 -7.53 -9.29
C ARG A 187 15.53 -7.31 -8.77
N ALA A 188 16.09 -6.12 -9.03
CA ALA A 188 17.33 -5.63 -8.44
C ALA A 188 17.32 -4.09 -8.45
N TRP A 189 18.03 -3.48 -7.50
CA TRP A 189 18.27 -2.02 -7.46
C TRP A 189 19.40 -1.58 -8.41
N ASN A 190 19.57 -2.29 -9.53
CA ASN A 190 20.48 -1.89 -10.60
C ASN A 190 19.72 -1.00 -11.60
N LEU A 191 20.38 0.03 -12.16
CA LEU A 191 19.79 0.94 -13.16
C LEU A 191 19.14 0.18 -14.33
N GLN A 192 19.76 -0.92 -14.79
CA GLN A 192 19.23 -1.74 -15.87
C GLN A 192 17.95 -2.49 -15.47
N ALA A 193 17.93 -3.09 -14.28
CA ALA A 193 16.76 -3.79 -13.77
C ALA A 193 15.60 -2.81 -13.47
N LEU A 194 15.93 -1.61 -13.00
CA LEU A 194 14.96 -0.53 -12.81
C LEU A 194 14.40 -0.03 -14.13
N GLN A 195 15.22 0.09 -15.18
CA GLN A 195 14.76 0.47 -16.52
C GLN A 195 13.76 -0.54 -17.06
N VAL A 196 14.03 -1.84 -16.96
CA VAL A 196 13.11 -2.90 -17.42
C VAL A 196 11.82 -2.89 -16.60
N TYR A 197 11.91 -2.66 -15.29
CA TYR A 197 10.75 -2.52 -14.41
C TYR A 197 9.91 -1.27 -14.74
N LEU A 198 10.54 -0.14 -15.07
CA LEU A 198 9.84 1.04 -15.51
C LEU A 198 9.17 0.81 -16.88
N GLN A 199 9.83 0.12 -17.81
CA GLN A 199 9.26 -0.24 -19.11
C GLN A 199 7.99 -1.10 -18.99
N SER A 200 7.94 -2.05 -18.06
CA SER A 200 6.71 -2.83 -17.85
C SER A 200 5.57 -2.01 -17.25
N ILE A 201 5.90 -0.93 -16.55
CA ILE A 201 4.95 -0.12 -15.80
C ILE A 201 4.49 1.12 -16.56
N ILE A 202 5.33 1.67 -17.45
CA ILE A 202 5.15 3.00 -18.06
C ILE A 202 3.84 3.14 -18.84
N ALA A 203 3.35 2.04 -19.43
CA ALA A 203 2.09 1.98 -20.16
C ALA A 203 0.85 1.84 -19.25
N THR A 204 1.03 1.68 -17.94
CA THR A 204 -0.05 1.46 -16.99
C THR A 204 -0.74 2.77 -16.64
N LYS A 205 -2.08 2.77 -16.64
CA LYS A 205 -2.90 3.92 -16.20
C LYS A 205 -2.55 4.41 -14.79
N ASP A 206 -2.15 3.54 -13.87
CA ASP A 206 -1.78 3.95 -12.51
C ASP A 206 -0.46 4.75 -12.49
N PHE A 207 0.51 4.34 -13.29
CA PHE A 207 1.79 5.04 -13.39
C PHE A 207 1.66 6.42 -14.05
N ILE A 208 0.89 6.51 -15.13
CA ILE A 208 0.64 7.79 -15.82
C ILE A 208 0.04 8.81 -14.86
N TYR A 209 -0.96 8.42 -14.07
CA TYR A 209 -1.57 9.33 -13.09
C TYR A 209 -0.67 9.58 -11.88
N PHE A 210 0.22 8.65 -11.51
CA PHE A 210 1.24 8.89 -10.51
C PHE A 210 2.19 10.01 -10.95
N ILE A 211 2.73 9.93 -12.16
CA ILE A 211 3.62 10.97 -12.73
C ILE A 211 2.87 12.29 -12.94
N TYR A 212 1.61 12.23 -13.40
CA TYR A 212 0.73 13.40 -13.48
C TYR A 212 0.64 14.09 -12.12
N CYS A 213 0.34 13.34 -11.06
CA CYS A 213 0.19 13.92 -9.73
C CYS A 213 1.52 14.45 -9.19
N LEU A 214 2.62 13.72 -9.38
CA LEU A 214 3.95 14.16 -8.96
C LEU A 214 4.32 15.52 -9.57
N THR A 215 4.05 15.70 -10.87
CA THR A 215 4.34 16.94 -11.61
C THR A 215 3.67 18.16 -10.99
N PHE A 216 2.43 18.02 -10.50
CA PHE A 216 1.67 19.10 -9.89
C PHE A 216 1.96 19.28 -8.40
N VAL A 217 2.28 18.22 -7.65
CA VAL A 217 2.69 18.31 -6.22
C VAL A 217 4.00 19.07 -6.07
N THR A 218 4.97 18.82 -6.96
CA THR A 218 6.29 19.48 -6.91
C THR A 218 6.23 20.95 -7.32
N SER A 219 5.18 21.35 -8.03
CA SER A 219 5.04 22.72 -8.54
C SER A 219 4.26 23.63 -7.60
N ASN A 220 4.61 24.92 -7.59
CA ASN A 220 3.84 25.94 -6.85
C ASN A 220 2.64 26.51 -7.64
N LEU A 221 2.46 26.09 -8.90
CA LEU A 221 1.37 26.52 -9.78
C LEU A 221 0.07 25.76 -9.43
N CYS A 222 -0.91 26.48 -8.90
CA CYS A 222 -2.24 25.94 -8.64
C CYS A 222 -3.16 26.19 -9.84
N LEU A 223 -3.30 25.20 -10.72
CA LEU A 223 -4.25 25.23 -11.82
C LEU A 223 -5.48 24.38 -11.45
N MET A 224 -6.61 25.03 -11.14
CA MET A 224 -7.83 24.29 -10.76
C MET A 224 -8.30 23.30 -11.83
N PHE A 225 -8.10 23.62 -13.11
CA PHE A 225 -8.40 22.73 -14.23
C PHE A 225 -7.64 21.39 -14.14
N ALA A 226 -6.49 21.34 -13.47
CA ALA A 226 -5.71 20.12 -13.28
C ALA A 226 -6.40 19.08 -12.38
N LEU A 227 -7.41 19.46 -11.60
CA LEU A 227 -8.19 18.49 -10.82
C LEU A 227 -9.23 17.73 -11.65
N ILE A 228 -9.65 18.25 -12.81
CA ILE A 228 -10.74 17.64 -13.60
C ILE A 228 -10.43 16.17 -13.95
N PRO A 229 -9.25 15.81 -14.47
CA PRO A 229 -8.89 14.41 -14.74
C PRO A 229 -8.90 13.51 -13.49
N ILE A 230 -8.44 14.05 -12.37
CA ILE A 230 -8.36 13.33 -11.10
C ILE A 230 -9.77 13.08 -10.55
N LEU A 231 -10.63 14.07 -10.67
CA LEU A 231 -12.01 13.99 -10.25
C LEU A 231 -12.79 12.96 -11.09
N CYS A 232 -12.64 12.99 -12.42
CA CYS A 232 -13.24 11.98 -13.30
C CYS A 232 -12.79 10.57 -12.92
N ARG A 233 -11.50 10.39 -12.63
CA ARG A 233 -10.96 9.10 -12.19
C ARG A 233 -11.48 8.68 -10.81
N ALA A 234 -11.53 9.60 -9.86
CA ALA A 234 -12.06 9.33 -8.53
C ALA A 234 -13.53 8.93 -8.60
N LEU A 235 -14.33 9.67 -9.36
CA LEU A 235 -15.74 9.39 -9.59
C LEU A 235 -15.97 7.97 -10.15
N LEU A 236 -15.18 7.56 -11.14
CA LEU A 236 -15.24 6.20 -11.70
C LEU A 236 -14.93 5.11 -10.66
N ASN A 237 -13.92 5.34 -9.81
CA ASN A 237 -13.54 4.38 -8.78
C ASN A 237 -14.56 4.32 -7.64
N VAL A 238 -15.12 5.47 -7.25
CA VAL A 238 -16.18 5.55 -6.24
C VAL A 238 -17.42 4.83 -6.73
N ALA A 239 -17.87 5.08 -7.96
CA ALA A 239 -19.06 4.43 -8.53
C ALA A 239 -18.92 2.90 -8.55
N LYS A 240 -17.77 2.40 -9.03
CA LYS A 240 -17.47 0.96 -9.04
C LYS A 240 -17.45 0.35 -7.64
N PHE A 241 -16.88 1.06 -6.67
CA PHE A 241 -16.83 0.58 -5.30
C PHE A 241 -18.21 0.57 -4.64
N LEU A 242 -18.97 1.65 -4.80
CA LEU A 242 -20.31 1.78 -4.23
C LEU A 242 -21.20 0.65 -4.72
N ARG A 243 -21.18 0.40 -6.03
CA ARG A 243 -21.92 -0.72 -6.63
C ARG A 243 -21.46 -2.08 -6.12
N ARG A 244 -20.15 -2.29 -5.90
CA ARG A 244 -19.62 -3.58 -5.44
C ARG A 244 -19.93 -3.89 -3.97
N ASN A 245 -20.00 -2.88 -3.10
CA ASN A 245 -20.12 -3.08 -1.66
C ASN A 245 -21.50 -2.75 -1.10
N PHE A 246 -22.22 -1.80 -1.72
CA PHE A 246 -23.49 -1.28 -1.19
C PHE A 246 -24.71 -1.60 -2.06
N ASN A 247 -24.59 -2.56 -3.00
CA ASN A 247 -25.70 -2.96 -3.87
C ASN A 247 -26.95 -3.41 -3.09
N SER A 248 -26.77 -3.91 -1.85
CA SER A 248 -27.85 -4.36 -0.97
C SER A 248 -28.42 -3.27 -0.05
N SER A 249 -27.82 -2.07 -0.01
CA SER A 249 -28.25 -0.99 0.89
C SER A 249 -29.42 -0.19 0.30
N SER A 250 -30.46 0.05 1.10
CA SER A 250 -31.64 0.84 0.70
C SER A 250 -31.32 2.31 0.37
N LEU A 251 -30.28 2.88 1.01
CA LEU A 251 -29.82 4.26 0.74
C LEU A 251 -29.14 4.37 -0.63
N TYR A 252 -28.36 3.35 -1.01
CA TYR A 252 -27.75 3.28 -2.33
C TYR A 252 -28.83 3.19 -3.42
N ARG A 253 -29.80 2.30 -3.24
CA ARG A 253 -30.92 2.10 -4.16
C ARG A 253 -31.79 3.34 -4.36
N ARG A 254 -31.93 4.18 -3.33
CA ARG A 254 -32.81 5.36 -3.38
C ARG A 254 -32.18 6.61 -3.98
N TYR A 255 -30.86 6.80 -3.87
CA TYR A 255 -30.20 8.05 -4.28
C TYR A 255 -28.96 7.89 -5.16
N LEU A 256 -28.26 6.77 -5.08
CA LEU A 256 -26.92 6.61 -5.68
C LEU A 256 -26.87 5.58 -6.81
N GLU A 257 -27.91 4.75 -6.97
CA GLU A 257 -28.02 3.76 -8.04
C GLU A 257 -28.00 4.42 -9.42
N ASP A 258 -28.94 5.33 -9.70
CA ASP A 258 -29.04 6.04 -10.98
C ASP A 258 -27.75 6.79 -11.38
N PRO A 259 -27.14 7.65 -10.51
CA PRO A 259 -25.90 8.33 -10.88
C PRO A 259 -24.70 7.38 -11.00
N CYS A 260 -24.62 6.31 -10.20
CA CYS A 260 -23.54 5.33 -10.34
C CYS A 260 -23.64 4.55 -11.66
N VAL A 261 -24.85 4.14 -12.05
CA VAL A 261 -25.10 3.46 -13.32
C VAL A 261 -24.81 4.40 -14.49
N TRP A 262 -25.21 5.68 -14.41
CA TRP A 262 -24.89 6.68 -15.44
C TRP A 262 -23.39 6.92 -15.58
N VAL A 263 -22.65 7.03 -14.47
CA VAL A 263 -21.19 7.18 -14.48
C VAL A 263 -20.52 5.96 -15.14
N GLU A 264 -21.03 4.76 -14.85
CA GLU A 264 -20.49 3.52 -15.40
C GLU A 264 -20.83 3.34 -16.89
N SER A 265 -22.03 3.73 -17.33
CA SER A 265 -22.40 3.72 -18.75
C SER A 265 -21.63 4.76 -19.56
N ASN A 266 -21.21 5.87 -18.93
CA ASN A 266 -20.59 7.00 -19.61
C ASN A 266 -19.06 7.07 -19.39
N THR A 267 -18.42 5.95 -19.10
CA THR A 267 -16.96 5.84 -18.89
C THR A 267 -16.12 6.41 -20.04
N THR A 268 -16.59 6.23 -21.29
CA THR A 268 -15.94 6.78 -22.49
C THR A 268 -16.03 8.30 -22.53
N THR A 269 -17.21 8.87 -22.28
CA THR A 269 -17.43 10.33 -22.22
C THR A 269 -16.57 10.98 -21.13
N LEU A 270 -16.48 10.37 -19.95
CA LEU A 270 -15.60 10.85 -18.87
C LEU A 270 -14.12 10.80 -19.27
N SER A 271 -13.71 9.76 -20.01
CA SER A 271 -12.31 9.62 -20.47
C SER A 271 -11.98 10.63 -21.57
N ILE A 272 -12.93 10.94 -22.47
CA ILE A 272 -12.80 12.01 -23.47
C ILE A 272 -12.72 13.38 -22.79
N LEU A 273 -13.56 13.63 -21.79
CA LEU A 273 -13.54 14.88 -21.02
C LEU A 273 -12.20 15.04 -20.28
N SER A 274 -11.69 13.98 -19.64
CA SER A 274 -10.36 13.96 -19.02
C SER A 274 -9.28 14.30 -20.03
N SER A 275 -9.32 13.71 -21.23
CA SER A 275 -8.33 13.94 -22.28
C SER A 275 -8.36 15.37 -22.82
N HIS A 276 -9.55 15.97 -22.95
CA HIS A 276 -9.70 17.39 -23.29
C HIS A 276 -9.12 18.30 -22.21
N ALA A 277 -9.38 18.00 -20.94
CA ALA A 277 -8.83 18.75 -19.83
C ALA A 277 -7.29 18.64 -19.79
N GLU A 278 -6.73 17.44 -19.94
CA GLU A 278 -5.29 17.18 -19.96
C GLU A 278 -4.58 17.95 -21.07
N ILE A 279 -5.10 17.91 -22.30
CA ILE A 279 -4.52 18.68 -23.41
C ILE A 279 -4.67 20.20 -23.16
N GLY A 280 -5.83 20.64 -22.65
CA GLY A 280 -6.08 22.03 -22.27
C GLY A 280 -5.10 22.54 -21.21
N ILE A 281 -4.78 21.73 -20.20
CA ILE A 281 -3.77 22.03 -19.18
C ILE A 281 -2.39 22.18 -19.80
N GLY A 282 -2.05 21.36 -20.79
CA GLY A 282 -0.80 21.48 -21.56
C GLY A 282 -0.66 22.86 -22.21
N PHE A 283 -1.73 23.36 -22.84
CA PHE A 283 -1.75 24.71 -23.40
C PHE A 283 -1.72 25.80 -22.32
N LEU A 284 -2.45 25.64 -21.21
CA LEU A 284 -2.39 26.58 -20.08
C LEU A 284 -0.98 26.68 -19.49
N LEU A 285 -0.23 25.58 -19.44
CA LEU A 285 1.17 25.58 -19.01
C LEU A 285 2.12 26.25 -20.00
N VAL A 286 1.79 26.28 -21.29
CA VAL A 286 2.54 27.09 -22.27
C VAL A 286 2.22 28.56 -22.06
N LEU A 287 0.94 28.91 -21.89
CA LEU A 287 0.51 30.28 -21.61
C LEU A 287 1.11 30.81 -20.30
N SER A 288 1.25 29.96 -19.27
CA SER A 288 1.86 30.36 -18.00
C SER A 288 3.35 30.68 -18.11
N LEU A 289 4.06 30.18 -19.14
CA LEU A 289 5.47 30.57 -19.39
C LEU A 289 5.61 32.04 -19.79
N PHE A 290 4.57 32.62 -20.39
CA PHE A 290 4.54 34.05 -20.72
C PHE A 290 4.18 34.92 -19.51
N SER A 291 3.72 34.32 -18.42
CA SER A 291 3.43 35.01 -17.16
C SER A 291 4.69 35.21 -16.30
N TRP A 292 4.52 35.86 -15.14
CA TRP A 292 5.58 36.10 -14.16
C TRP A 292 5.92 34.84 -13.32
N GLN A 293 5.01 33.87 -13.25
CA GLN A 293 5.20 32.59 -12.54
C GLN A 293 5.77 31.48 -13.44
N ARG A 294 6.96 31.71 -14.00
CA ARG A 294 7.58 30.82 -14.99
C ARG A 294 8.07 29.52 -14.33
N ASN A 295 7.54 28.38 -14.75
CA ASN A 295 8.05 27.05 -14.39
C ASN A 295 8.34 26.23 -15.66
N ILE A 296 9.45 26.55 -16.32
CA ILE A 296 9.88 25.91 -17.58
C ILE A 296 10.00 24.39 -17.42
N ILE A 297 10.59 23.95 -16.31
CA ILE A 297 10.80 22.52 -16.01
C ILE A 297 9.47 21.77 -15.91
N GLN A 298 8.45 22.37 -15.28
CA GLN A 298 7.12 21.77 -15.16
C GLN A 298 6.45 21.65 -16.52
N THR A 299 6.47 22.71 -17.33
CA THR A 299 5.88 22.67 -18.67
C THR A 299 6.58 21.60 -19.50
N PHE A 300 7.92 21.53 -19.50
CA PHE A 300 8.65 20.47 -20.20
C PHE A 300 8.27 19.07 -19.71
N MET A 301 8.29 18.81 -18.40
CA MET A 301 7.91 17.53 -17.81
C MET A 301 6.48 17.12 -18.17
N TYR A 302 5.54 18.07 -18.13
CA TYR A 302 4.14 17.81 -18.47
C TYR A 302 3.96 17.49 -19.96
N TRP A 303 4.66 18.18 -20.86
CA TRP A 303 4.61 17.90 -22.28
C TRP A 303 5.22 16.53 -22.61
N GLN A 304 6.25 16.07 -21.89
CA GLN A 304 6.75 14.70 -22.00
C GLN A 304 5.72 13.67 -21.51
N LEU A 305 5.01 13.96 -20.42
CA LEU A 305 3.93 13.11 -19.95
C LEU A 305 2.78 13.03 -20.97
N LEU A 306 2.40 14.16 -21.57
CA LEU A 306 1.35 14.20 -22.58
C LEU A 306 1.75 13.42 -23.84
N LYS A 307 3.03 13.48 -24.21
CA LYS A 307 3.61 12.64 -25.27
C LYS A 307 3.56 11.15 -24.90
N LEU A 308 3.84 10.80 -23.65
CA LEU A 308 3.65 9.42 -23.17
C LEU A 308 2.19 8.99 -23.25
N MET A 309 1.23 9.83 -22.83
CA MET A 309 -0.20 9.53 -22.88
C MET A 309 -0.73 9.37 -24.31
N TYR A 310 -0.11 10.04 -25.28
CA TYR A 310 -0.41 9.89 -26.70
C TYR A 310 -0.02 8.51 -27.27
N HIS A 311 1.07 7.92 -26.75
CA HIS A 311 1.57 6.62 -27.19
C HIS A 311 1.08 5.45 -26.31
N ALA A 312 0.70 5.70 -25.06
CA ALA A 312 0.28 4.66 -24.14
C ALA A 312 -1.07 4.05 -24.59
N PRO A 313 -1.17 2.72 -24.74
CA PRO A 313 -2.34 2.07 -25.36
C PRO A 313 -3.66 2.34 -24.62
N VAL A 314 -3.59 2.61 -23.31
CA VAL A 314 -4.76 2.82 -22.45
C VAL A 314 -5.41 4.20 -22.65
N THR A 315 -4.64 5.18 -23.14
CA THR A 315 -5.08 6.58 -23.27
C THR A 315 -4.94 7.12 -24.70
N ALA A 316 -4.13 6.46 -25.54
CA ALA A 316 -3.79 6.88 -26.89
C ALA A 316 -5.03 7.19 -27.74
N GLY A 317 -6.03 6.31 -27.75
CA GLY A 317 -7.24 6.49 -28.57
C GLY A 317 -7.98 7.80 -28.25
N TYR A 318 -8.12 8.13 -26.97
CA TYR A 318 -8.78 9.37 -26.55
C TYR A 318 -7.94 10.60 -26.89
N HIS A 319 -6.65 10.61 -26.58
CA HIS A 319 -5.78 11.75 -26.92
C HIS A 319 -5.64 11.96 -28.43
N GLN A 320 -5.49 10.90 -29.21
CA GLN A 320 -5.42 10.97 -30.67
C GLN A 320 -6.72 11.54 -31.25
N SER A 321 -7.89 11.15 -30.72
CA SER A 321 -9.16 11.72 -31.15
C SER A 321 -9.25 13.23 -30.87
N VAL A 322 -8.74 13.69 -29.73
CA VAL A 322 -8.73 15.12 -29.39
C VAL A 322 -7.73 15.89 -30.26
N TRP A 323 -6.52 15.35 -30.46
CA TRP A 323 -5.51 15.96 -31.32
C TRP A 323 -5.94 16.05 -32.78
N THR A 324 -6.62 15.02 -33.30
CA THR A 324 -7.17 15.06 -34.67
C THR A 324 -8.28 16.09 -34.79
N LYS A 325 -9.15 16.23 -33.78
CA LYS A 325 -10.18 17.28 -33.73
C LYS A 325 -9.56 18.68 -33.72
N ILE A 326 -8.54 18.90 -32.88
CA ILE A 326 -7.78 20.17 -32.84
C ILE A 326 -7.14 20.43 -34.20
N GLY A 327 -6.47 19.45 -34.80
CA GLY A 327 -5.84 19.58 -36.11
C GLY A 327 -6.84 19.96 -37.21
N ARG A 328 -8.03 19.33 -37.24
CA ARG A 328 -9.09 19.66 -38.19
C ARG A 328 -9.60 21.10 -38.04
N SER A 329 -9.66 21.63 -36.82
CA SER A 329 -10.10 23.01 -36.57
C SER A 329 -8.99 24.03 -36.83
N VAL A 330 -7.75 23.72 -36.46
CA VAL A 330 -6.63 24.68 -36.48
C VAL A 330 -5.92 24.72 -37.84
N ASN A 331 -5.71 23.58 -38.50
CA ASN A 331 -5.01 23.53 -39.79
C ASN A 331 -5.61 24.47 -40.86
N PRO A 332 -6.94 24.52 -41.11
CA PRO A 332 -7.49 25.41 -42.12
C PRO A 332 -7.34 26.90 -41.75
N LEU A 333 -7.34 27.23 -40.45
CA LEU A 333 -7.13 28.59 -39.97
C LEU A 333 -5.66 29.02 -40.14
N VAL A 334 -4.71 28.13 -39.82
CA VAL A 334 -3.28 28.39 -39.97
C VAL A 334 -2.92 28.55 -41.45
N SER A 335 -3.43 27.68 -42.33
CA SER A 335 -3.18 27.81 -43.77
C SER A 335 -3.76 29.09 -44.36
N ARG A 336 -4.87 29.60 -43.81
CA ARG A 336 -5.54 30.80 -44.31
C ARG A 336 -4.95 32.11 -43.78
N TYR A 337 -4.61 32.18 -42.49
CA TYR A 337 -4.23 33.43 -41.84
C TYR A 337 -2.74 33.54 -41.50
N CYS A 338 -2.05 32.41 -41.29
CA CYS A 338 -0.66 32.41 -40.82
C CYS A 338 0.20 31.30 -41.46
N PRO A 339 0.47 31.35 -42.78
CA PRO A 339 1.21 30.28 -43.47
C PRO A 339 2.65 30.11 -42.97
N PHE A 340 3.26 31.14 -42.38
CA PHE A 340 4.60 31.06 -41.79
C PHE A 340 4.67 30.11 -40.58
N LEU A 341 3.56 29.84 -39.90
CA LEU A 341 3.48 28.92 -38.76
C LEU A 341 3.52 27.45 -39.19
N ASN A 342 3.36 27.13 -40.48
CA ASN A 342 3.40 25.74 -40.96
C ASN A 342 4.76 25.08 -40.73
N ALA A 343 5.87 25.80 -40.93
CA ALA A 343 7.22 25.27 -40.69
C ALA A 343 7.46 24.89 -39.21
N PRO A 344 7.27 25.78 -38.22
CA PRO A 344 7.45 25.42 -36.81
C PRO A 344 6.44 24.37 -36.34
N ILE A 345 5.18 24.41 -36.82
CA ILE A 345 4.19 23.38 -36.49
C ILE A 345 4.63 22.00 -36.99
N SER A 346 5.14 21.91 -38.22
CA SER A 346 5.64 20.65 -38.78
C SER A 346 6.85 20.11 -38.01
N ALA A 347 7.73 20.99 -37.52
CA ALA A 347 8.87 20.61 -36.69
C ALA A 347 8.42 20.07 -35.32
N VAL A 348 7.45 20.75 -34.68
CA VAL A 348 6.86 20.30 -33.41
C VAL A 348 6.12 18.97 -33.60
N GLN A 349 5.38 18.78 -34.69
CA GLN A 349 4.72 17.51 -35.01
C GLN A 349 5.74 16.37 -35.17
N LYS A 350 6.85 16.60 -35.88
CA LYS A 350 7.93 15.61 -36.01
C LYS A 350 8.55 15.27 -34.65
N TRP A 351 8.74 16.25 -33.78
CA TRP A 351 9.23 16.01 -32.41
C TRP A 351 8.22 15.26 -31.54
N TRP A 352 6.93 15.50 -31.73
CA TRP A 352 5.84 14.85 -31.00
C TRP A 352 5.67 13.37 -31.36
N LEU A 353 5.85 13.04 -32.64
CA LEU A 353 5.65 11.69 -33.19
C LEU A 353 6.89 10.78 -33.12
N ARG A 354 8.09 11.35 -32.97
CA ARG A 354 9.32 10.59 -32.67
C ARG A 354 9.35 10.19 -31.21
#